data_AF-A0A9W6TS78-F1
#
_entry.id   AF-A0A9W6TS78-F1
#
_cell.length_a   1.000
_cell.length_b   1.000
_cell.length_c   1.000
_cell.angle_alpha   90.00
_cell.angle_beta   90.00
_cell.angle_gamma   90.00
#
_symmetry.space_group_name_H-M   'P 1'
#
loop_
_entity.id
_entity.type
_entity.pdbx_description
1 polymer ?
#
loop_
_entity_poly.entity_id
_entity_poly.type
_entity_poly.pdbx_seq_one_letter_code
_entity_poly.pdbx_strand_id
1 'polypeptide(L)'
;MRKQKYGRVILITSVNGLYGQFGQTNYSSVKAAMTGFGKSLAKEGARSNIKVNIVAPGAGSKMTETVMPADLVAKWKPEYVAPTIAFLCHESVPCSGKIFESGGGFVAQVKYVRSPGVFLDLESEITPEAVQAKFAQITDFTNATDPDDDEVSPQLKQVLNAKL
;
A
#
# COMPACT_ATOMS: atom_id res chain seq x y z
N MET A 1 -22.28 8.93 5.21
CA MET A 1 -21.03 9.55 4.69
C MET A 1 -21.25 10.43 3.45
N ARG A 2 -21.68 9.93 2.28
CA ARG A 2 -21.84 10.79 1.07
C ARG A 2 -22.81 11.97 1.26
N LYS A 3 -24.04 11.69 1.73
CA LYS A 3 -25.05 12.74 2.00
C LYS A 3 -24.58 13.79 3.02
N GLN A 4 -23.81 13.38 4.02
CA GLN A 4 -23.31 14.26 5.09
C GLN A 4 -22.00 14.99 4.73
N LYS A 5 -21.44 14.76 3.53
CA LYS A 5 -20.17 15.33 3.05
C LYS A 5 -19.01 15.21 4.06
N TYR A 6 -18.95 14.08 4.76
CA TYR A 6 -17.87 13.76 5.69
C TYR A 6 -17.79 12.25 5.91
N GLY A 7 -16.57 11.71 5.97
CA GLY A 7 -16.32 10.33 6.38
C GLY A 7 -14.85 10.04 6.65
N ARG A 8 -14.59 9.11 7.56
CA ARG A 8 -13.28 8.54 7.82
C ARG A 8 -13.43 7.04 7.87
N VAL A 9 -12.66 6.33 7.07
CA VAL A 9 -12.75 4.88 6.92
C VAL A 9 -11.36 4.30 7.09
N ILE A 10 -11.26 3.26 7.90
CA ILE A 10 -10.05 2.47 8.04
C ILE A 10 -10.30 1.07 7.51
N LEU A 11 -9.40 0.63 6.65
CA LEU A 11 -9.35 -0.74 6.17
C LEU A 11 -8.19 -1.47 6.85
N ILE A 12 -8.45 -2.67 7.35
CA ILE A 12 -7.45 -3.46 8.08
C ILE A 12 -6.80 -4.46 7.13
N THR A 13 -5.57 -4.13 6.71
CA THR A 13 -4.65 -5.07 6.06
C THR A 13 -3.82 -5.81 7.12
N SER A 14 -2.67 -6.37 6.75
CA SER A 14 -1.69 -6.96 7.66
C SER A 14 -0.31 -6.92 7.02
N VAL A 15 0.75 -7.05 7.82
CA VAL A 15 2.11 -7.25 7.28
C VAL A 15 2.19 -8.47 6.35
N ASN A 16 1.41 -9.53 6.64
CA ASN A 16 1.31 -10.71 5.78
C ASN A 16 0.61 -10.41 4.45
N GLY A 17 -0.31 -9.44 4.42
CA GLY A 17 -0.93 -8.95 3.19
C GLY A 17 -0.02 -8.01 2.39
N LEU A 18 0.88 -7.28 3.06
CA LEU A 18 1.82 -6.38 2.40
C LEU A 18 3.04 -7.13 1.83
N TYR A 19 3.54 -8.13 2.55
CA TYR A 19 4.83 -8.77 2.26
C TYR A 19 4.73 -10.28 1.97
N GLY A 20 3.56 -10.88 2.15
CA GLY A 20 3.38 -12.33 2.06
C GLY A 20 3.72 -13.04 3.37
N GLN A 21 3.18 -14.26 3.54
CA GLN A 21 3.49 -15.14 4.66
C GLN A 21 3.28 -16.60 4.25
N PHE A 22 4.21 -17.47 4.63
CA PHE A 22 4.13 -18.90 4.34
C PHE A 22 2.88 -19.52 4.99
N GLY A 23 2.19 -20.40 4.26
CA GLY A 23 0.97 -21.07 4.74
C GLY A 23 -0.26 -20.17 4.88
N GLN A 24 -0.19 -18.91 4.44
CA GLN A 24 -1.28 -17.93 4.58
C GLN A 24 -1.71 -17.29 3.25
N THR A 25 -1.53 -17.98 2.12
CA THR A 25 -1.90 -17.44 0.79
C THR A 25 -3.30 -16.85 0.74
N ASN A 26 -4.31 -17.56 1.27
CA ASN A 26 -5.69 -17.08 1.33
C ASN A 26 -5.84 -15.79 2.16
N TYR A 27 -5.25 -15.74 3.35
CA TYR A 27 -5.30 -14.59 4.24
C TYR A 27 -4.53 -13.40 3.65
N SER A 28 -3.30 -13.62 3.18
CA SER A 28 -2.46 -12.61 2.55
C SER A 28 -3.14 -12.01 1.31
N SER A 29 -3.77 -12.82 0.45
CA SER A 29 -4.50 -12.31 -0.72
C SER A 29 -5.64 -11.36 -0.34
N VAL A 30 -6.47 -11.73 0.63
CA VAL A 30 -7.60 -10.88 1.08
C VAL A 30 -7.08 -9.59 1.73
N LYS A 31 -6.02 -9.69 2.55
CA LYS A 31 -5.43 -8.52 3.19
C LYS A 31 -4.73 -7.59 2.20
N ALA A 32 -4.06 -8.12 1.18
CA ALA A 32 -3.49 -7.34 0.08
C ALA A 32 -4.57 -6.58 -0.71
N ALA A 33 -5.73 -7.20 -0.94
CA ALA A 33 -6.85 -6.57 -1.66
C ALA A 33 -7.36 -5.28 -1.00
N MET A 34 -7.20 -5.13 0.32
CA MET A 34 -7.56 -3.91 1.04
C MET A 34 -6.80 -2.68 0.55
N THR A 35 -5.56 -2.85 0.06
CA THR A 35 -4.74 -1.76 -0.46
C THR A 35 -5.34 -1.19 -1.74
N GLY A 36 -5.65 -2.05 -2.71
CA GLY A 36 -6.28 -1.64 -3.97
C GLY A 36 -7.67 -1.05 -3.75
N PHE A 37 -8.50 -1.74 -2.95
CA PHE A 37 -9.84 -1.27 -2.60
C PHE A 37 -9.79 0.10 -1.90
N GLY A 38 -8.90 0.27 -0.93
CA GLY A 38 -8.75 1.51 -0.17
C GLY A 38 -8.26 2.68 -1.01
N LYS A 39 -7.26 2.46 -1.87
CA LYS A 39 -6.77 3.49 -2.79
C LYS A 39 -7.87 3.96 -3.76
N SER A 40 -8.68 3.05 -4.30
CA SER A 40 -9.81 3.41 -5.17
C SER A 40 -10.90 4.17 -4.40
N LEU A 41 -11.31 3.64 -3.24
CA LEU A 41 -12.36 4.27 -2.43
C LEU A 41 -11.95 5.66 -1.92
N ALA A 42 -10.66 5.87 -1.62
CA ALA A 42 -10.11 7.18 -1.29
C ALA A 42 -10.32 8.20 -2.41
N LYS A 43 -10.08 7.80 -3.67
CA LYS A 43 -10.27 8.66 -4.85
C LYS A 43 -11.75 8.95 -5.10
N GLU A 44 -12.62 7.94 -5.01
CA GLU A 44 -14.07 8.10 -5.14
C GLU A 44 -14.67 8.98 -4.04
N GLY A 45 -14.15 8.88 -2.82
CA GLY A 45 -14.60 9.61 -1.64
C GLY A 45 -14.15 11.07 -1.57
N ALA A 46 -13.11 11.45 -2.32
CA ALA A 46 -12.43 12.74 -2.21
C ALA A 46 -13.39 13.93 -2.34
N ARG A 47 -14.28 13.91 -3.35
CA ARG A 47 -15.27 14.99 -3.58
C ARG A 47 -16.30 15.16 -2.46
N SER A 48 -16.43 14.18 -1.58
CA SER A 48 -17.37 14.18 -0.45
C SER A 48 -16.68 14.29 0.92
N ASN A 49 -15.39 14.69 0.96
CA ASN A 49 -14.59 14.73 2.20
C ASN A 49 -14.63 13.39 2.98
N ILE A 50 -14.62 12.28 2.23
CA ILE A 50 -14.49 10.94 2.77
C ILE A 50 -13.03 10.54 2.57
N LYS A 51 -12.29 10.39 3.68
CA LYS A 51 -10.90 9.93 3.67
C LYS A 51 -10.87 8.47 4.06
N VAL A 52 -10.07 7.69 3.34
CA VAL A 52 -9.95 6.24 3.53
C VAL A 52 -8.48 5.92 3.68
N ASN A 53 -8.06 5.33 4.80
CA ASN A 53 -6.68 4.90 5.01
C ASN A 53 -6.64 3.40 5.32
N ILE A 54 -5.48 2.79 5.09
CA ILE A 54 -5.27 1.35 5.27
C ILE A 54 -4.26 1.15 6.39
N VAL A 55 -4.52 0.23 7.31
CA VAL A 55 -3.64 -0.03 8.46
C VAL A 55 -3.32 -1.52 8.54
N ALA A 56 -2.04 -1.84 8.67
CA ALA A 56 -1.50 -3.13 9.08
C ALA A 56 -1.21 -3.08 10.58
N PRO A 57 -2.16 -3.51 11.44
CA PRO A 57 -1.98 -3.48 12.88
C PRO A 57 -1.13 -4.66 13.35
N GLY A 58 -0.33 -4.40 14.38
CA GLY A 58 0.39 -5.40 15.14
C GLY A 58 -0.03 -5.36 16.61
N ALA A 59 -0.68 -6.42 17.08
CA ALA A 59 -1.08 -6.58 18.47
C ALA A 59 -1.30 -8.07 18.82
N GLY A 60 -1.04 -8.38 20.08
CA GLY A 60 -1.43 -9.61 20.75
C GLY A 60 -2.95 -9.74 20.79
N SER A 61 -3.43 -10.88 20.31
CA SER A 61 -4.84 -11.28 20.31
C SER A 61 -4.95 -12.80 20.28
N LYS A 62 -6.18 -13.32 20.41
CA LYS A 62 -6.48 -14.75 20.19
C LYS A 62 -5.90 -15.32 18.89
N MET A 63 -5.78 -14.48 17.85
CA MET A 63 -5.20 -14.91 16.58
C MET A 63 -3.68 -15.14 16.69
N THR A 64 -2.96 -14.25 17.38
CA THR A 64 -1.49 -14.34 17.53
C THR A 64 -1.06 -15.31 18.62
N GLU A 65 -1.93 -15.64 19.57
CA GLU A 65 -1.70 -16.68 20.60
C GLU A 65 -1.33 -18.04 19.99
N THR A 66 -1.82 -18.34 18.79
CA THR A 66 -1.52 -19.60 18.11
C THR A 66 -0.09 -19.69 17.58
N VAL A 67 0.62 -18.56 17.49
CA VAL A 67 1.93 -18.45 16.83
C VAL A 67 2.98 -17.71 17.66
N MET A 68 2.64 -17.22 18.86
CA MET A 68 3.53 -16.45 19.72
C MET A 68 3.45 -16.90 21.19
N PRO A 69 4.56 -16.83 21.95
CA PRO A 69 4.55 -17.01 23.39
C PRO A 69 3.57 -16.09 24.12
N ALA A 70 2.89 -16.62 25.15
CA ALA A 70 1.86 -15.89 25.88
C ALA A 70 2.34 -14.59 26.52
N ASP A 71 3.60 -14.54 26.99
CA ASP A 71 4.17 -13.35 27.60
C ASP A 71 4.39 -12.22 26.58
N LEU A 72 4.72 -12.55 25.34
CA LEU A 72 4.83 -11.58 24.24
C LEU A 72 3.46 -11.08 23.79
N VAL A 73 2.48 -11.97 23.67
CA VAL A 73 1.09 -11.59 23.36
C VAL A 73 0.55 -10.60 24.40
N ALA A 74 0.78 -10.86 25.69
CA ALA A 74 0.32 -9.99 26.77
C ALA A 74 1.00 -8.60 26.76
N LYS A 75 2.25 -8.52 26.31
CA LYS A 75 2.99 -7.25 26.19
C LYS A 75 2.60 -6.46 24.95
N TRP A 76 2.20 -7.13 23.86
CA TRP A 76 1.90 -6.49 22.58
C TRP A 76 0.47 -5.95 22.52
N LYS A 77 0.20 -4.92 23.30
CA LYS A 77 -1.15 -4.43 23.57
C LYS A 77 -1.83 -3.75 22.36
N PRO A 78 -3.12 -4.02 22.07
CA PRO A 78 -3.91 -3.30 21.06
C PRO A 78 -3.96 -1.79 21.26
N GLU A 79 -3.79 -1.33 22.50
CA GLU A 79 -3.70 0.07 22.90
C GLU A 79 -2.54 0.81 22.22
N TYR A 80 -1.54 0.09 21.70
CA TYR A 80 -0.44 0.69 20.93
C TYR A 80 -0.81 0.99 19.47
N VAL A 81 -1.96 0.48 19.00
CA VAL A 81 -2.49 0.74 17.65
C VAL A 81 -3.63 1.77 17.70
N ALA A 82 -4.40 1.78 18.80
CA ALA A 82 -5.59 2.62 18.94
C ALA A 82 -5.36 4.13 18.67
N PRO A 83 -4.27 4.77 19.12
CA PRO A 83 -4.01 6.19 18.82
C PRO A 83 -3.87 6.46 17.31
N THR A 84 -3.19 5.57 16.57
CA THR A 84 -3.05 5.69 15.11
C THR A 84 -4.41 5.61 14.43
N ILE A 85 -5.26 4.65 14.83
CA ILE A 85 -6.62 4.52 14.29
C ILE A 85 -7.45 5.78 14.61
N ALA A 86 -7.40 6.24 15.85
CA ALA A 86 -8.14 7.42 16.30
C ALA A 86 -7.74 8.66 15.49
N PHE A 87 -6.43 8.89 15.31
CA PHE A 87 -5.94 10.03 14.53
C PHE A 87 -6.31 9.93 13.05
N LEU A 88 -6.21 8.75 12.43
CA LEU A 88 -6.62 8.56 11.03
C LEU A 88 -8.14 8.73 10.84
N CYS A 89 -8.91 8.61 11.91
CA CYS A 89 -10.33 8.90 11.98
C CYS A 89 -10.68 10.33 12.43
N HIS A 90 -9.68 11.17 12.71
CA HIS A 90 -9.89 12.54 13.14
C HIS A 90 -10.20 13.46 11.94
N GLU A 91 -10.92 14.57 12.19
CA GLU A 91 -11.26 15.52 11.15
C GLU A 91 -10.02 16.18 10.52
N SER A 92 -8.99 16.42 11.33
CA SER A 92 -7.73 17.06 10.92
C SER A 92 -6.75 16.15 10.20
N VAL A 93 -7.05 14.86 10.00
CA VAL A 93 -6.12 13.95 9.31
C VAL A 93 -5.76 14.51 7.93
N PRO A 94 -4.48 14.69 7.59
CA PRO A 94 -4.09 15.37 6.36
C PRO A 94 -4.15 14.48 5.11
N CYS A 95 -4.33 13.17 5.29
CA CYS A 95 -4.12 12.18 4.24
C CYS A 95 -5.35 11.29 3.96
N SER A 96 -5.37 10.72 2.76
CA SER A 96 -6.29 9.69 2.29
C SER A 96 -5.55 8.78 1.30
N GLY A 97 -5.97 7.52 1.21
CA GLY A 97 -5.38 6.49 0.34
C GLY A 97 -4.01 6.00 0.80
N LYS A 98 -3.60 6.27 2.04
CA LYS A 98 -2.27 5.92 2.55
C LYS A 98 -2.32 4.66 3.41
N ILE A 99 -1.20 3.93 3.42
CA ILE A 99 -1.03 2.66 4.12
C ILE A 99 -0.12 2.91 5.31
N PHE A 100 -0.46 2.37 6.47
CA PHE A 100 0.32 2.50 7.69
C PHE A 100 0.57 1.15 8.35
N GLU A 101 1.75 0.95 8.89
CA GLU A 101 2.01 -0.06 9.90
C GLU A 101 1.92 0.57 11.28
N SER A 102 1.31 -0.13 12.23
CA SER A 102 1.22 0.35 13.60
C SER A 102 1.15 -0.79 14.62
N GLY A 103 2.00 -0.74 15.63
CA GLY A 103 2.03 -1.73 16.71
C GLY A 103 3.27 -1.58 17.58
N GLY A 104 3.19 -1.96 18.86
CA GLY A 104 4.36 -1.94 19.76
C GLY A 104 5.02 -0.56 19.96
N GLY A 105 4.29 0.53 19.72
CA GLY A 105 4.84 1.90 19.75
C GLY A 105 5.45 2.37 18.43
N PHE A 106 5.53 1.52 17.41
CA PHE A 106 5.95 1.89 16.06
C PHE A 106 4.75 2.35 15.23
N VAL A 107 4.96 3.41 14.44
CA VAL A 107 4.03 3.87 13.40
C VAL A 107 4.85 4.32 12.19
N ALA A 108 4.56 3.77 11.03
CA ALA A 108 5.20 4.19 9.77
C ALA A 108 4.21 4.16 8.61
N GLN A 109 4.42 5.04 7.64
CA GLN A 109 3.72 4.98 6.37
C GLN A 109 4.43 4.01 5.42
N VAL A 110 3.67 3.15 4.75
CA VAL A 110 4.14 2.26 3.69
C VAL A 110 3.66 2.80 2.33
N LYS A 111 4.51 2.72 1.31
CA LYS A 111 4.19 3.13 -0.05
C LYS A 111 4.86 2.23 -1.08
N TYR A 112 4.35 2.27 -2.31
CA TYR A 112 5.05 1.69 -3.44
C TYR A 112 6.15 2.63 -3.91
N VAL A 113 7.23 2.06 -4.40
CA VAL A 113 8.26 2.75 -5.16
C VAL A 113 8.48 1.97 -6.46
N ARG A 114 8.80 2.68 -7.54
CA ARG A 114 9.06 2.10 -8.85
C ARG A 114 10.45 2.51 -9.31
N SER A 115 11.25 1.56 -9.79
CA SER A 115 12.51 1.87 -10.47
C SER A 115 12.26 2.82 -11.66
N PRO A 116 13.29 3.54 -12.13
CA PRO A 116 13.16 4.36 -13.35
C PRO A 116 12.69 3.55 -14.56
N GLY A 117 13.07 2.27 -14.61
CA GLY A 117 12.78 1.38 -15.72
C GLY A 117 13.56 1.75 -16.98
N VAL A 118 13.22 1.07 -18.08
CA VAL A 118 13.76 1.35 -19.42
C VAL A 118 12.61 1.25 -20.41
N PHE A 119 12.68 2.06 -21.47
CA PHE A 119 11.88 1.81 -22.67
C PHE A 119 12.70 0.99 -23.65
N LEU A 120 12.12 -0.12 -24.10
CA LEU A 120 12.68 -0.89 -25.20
C LEU A 120 12.41 -0.15 -26.52
N ASP A 121 13.28 -0.37 -27.50
CA ASP A 121 13.12 0.19 -28.83
C ASP A 121 11.92 -0.44 -29.54
N LEU A 122 10.89 0.36 -29.82
CA LEU A 122 9.64 -0.09 -30.42
C LEU A 122 9.76 -0.30 -31.94
N GLU A 123 10.82 0.22 -32.58
CA GLU A 123 11.11 -0.01 -34.00
C GLU A 123 11.79 -1.37 -34.23
N SER A 124 12.31 -1.97 -33.17
CA SER A 124 12.92 -3.29 -33.15
C SER A 124 11.94 -4.35 -32.63
N GLU A 125 12.19 -5.63 -32.94
CA GLU A 125 11.43 -6.72 -32.32
C GLU A 125 11.66 -6.76 -30.81
N ILE A 126 10.56 -6.78 -30.04
CA ILE A 126 10.61 -6.88 -28.57
C ILE A 126 10.75 -8.35 -28.17
N THR A 127 11.96 -8.77 -27.79
CA THR A 127 12.26 -10.15 -27.39
C THR A 127 12.56 -10.29 -25.88
N PRO A 128 12.46 -11.51 -25.31
CA PRO A 128 12.90 -11.78 -23.94
C PRO A 128 14.38 -11.42 -23.69
N GLU A 129 15.25 -11.61 -24.68
CA GLU A 129 16.68 -11.31 -24.60
C GLU A 129 16.93 -9.80 -24.47
N ALA A 130 16.13 -8.97 -25.14
CA ALA A 130 16.20 -7.52 -25.00
C ALA A 130 15.86 -7.08 -23.55
N VAL A 131 14.87 -7.72 -22.92
CA VAL A 131 14.55 -7.49 -21.49
C VAL A 131 15.70 -7.97 -20.61
N GLN A 132 16.21 -9.18 -20.84
CA GLN A 132 17.32 -9.76 -20.08
C GLN A 132 18.57 -8.86 -20.11
N ALA A 133 18.94 -8.35 -21.29
CA ALA A 133 20.09 -7.48 -21.49
C ALA A 133 19.99 -6.15 -20.70
N LYS A 134 18.78 -5.73 -20.34
CA LYS A 134 18.51 -4.51 -19.56
C LYS A 134 18.05 -4.80 -18.12
N PHE A 135 18.01 -6.05 -17.70
CA PHE A 135 17.38 -6.44 -16.43
C PHE A 135 18.02 -5.76 -15.20
N ALA A 136 19.33 -5.58 -15.22
CA ALA A 136 20.05 -4.85 -14.17
C ALA A 136 19.58 -3.38 -14.04
N GLN A 137 19.25 -2.72 -15.16
CA GLN A 137 18.72 -1.34 -15.17
C GLN A 137 17.24 -1.31 -14.76
N ILE A 138 16.45 -2.29 -15.21
CA ILE A 138 15.02 -2.43 -14.86
C ILE A 138 14.83 -2.58 -13.35
N THR A 139 15.78 -3.25 -12.69
CA THR A 139 15.73 -3.58 -11.26
C THR A 139 16.57 -2.65 -10.39
N ASP A 140 17.12 -1.57 -10.95
CA ASP A 140 17.85 -0.54 -10.18
C ASP A 140 16.88 0.46 -9.53
N PHE A 141 16.93 0.55 -8.21
CA PHE A 141 16.10 1.46 -7.41
C PHE A 141 16.84 2.73 -6.96
N THR A 142 18.09 2.96 -7.41
CA THR A 142 18.90 4.12 -7.01
C THR A 142 18.16 5.46 -7.19
N ASN A 143 17.40 5.58 -8.28
CA ASN A 143 16.57 6.77 -8.58
C ASN A 143 15.07 6.44 -8.61
N ALA A 144 14.62 5.58 -7.70
CA ALA A 144 13.21 5.16 -7.67
C ALA A 144 12.26 6.34 -7.42
N THR A 145 11.06 6.23 -8.00
CA THR A 145 9.99 7.24 -7.96
C THR A 145 8.77 6.73 -7.20
N ASP A 146 7.92 7.63 -6.72
CA ASP A 146 6.63 7.29 -6.13
C ASP A 146 5.53 7.30 -7.23
N PRO A 147 4.90 6.14 -7.52
CA PRO A 147 3.84 6.09 -8.52
C PRO A 147 2.57 6.87 -8.13
N ASP A 148 2.38 7.23 -6.85
CA ASP A 148 1.25 8.07 -6.45
C ASP A 148 1.42 9.53 -6.92
N ASP A 149 2.65 9.96 -7.25
CA ASP A 149 2.96 11.32 -7.74
C ASP A 149 2.80 11.45 -9.28
N ASP A 150 2.60 10.33 -9.99
CA ASP A 150 2.39 10.32 -11.43
C ASP A 150 0.95 10.77 -11.79
N GLU A 151 0.81 11.82 -12.60
CA GLU A 151 -0.48 12.13 -13.26
C GLU A 151 -0.88 11.05 -14.27
N VAL A 152 0.11 10.50 -14.98
CA VAL A 152 -0.02 9.49 -16.03
C VAL A 152 1.16 8.52 -15.91
N SER A 153 0.90 7.22 -16.09
CA SER A 153 1.96 6.21 -16.03
C SER A 153 3.01 6.43 -17.13
N PRO A 154 4.29 6.06 -16.90
CA PRO A 154 5.34 6.20 -17.91
C PRO A 154 5.00 5.53 -19.25
N GLN A 155 4.37 4.35 -19.20
CA GLN A 155 3.99 3.61 -20.40
C GLN A 155 2.95 4.38 -21.22
N LEU A 156 1.94 4.96 -20.54
CA LEU A 156 0.92 5.75 -21.24
C LEU A 156 1.50 7.10 -21.73
N LYS A 157 2.40 7.74 -20.97
CA LYS A 157 3.15 8.92 -21.44
C LYS A 157 3.92 8.62 -22.73
N GLN A 158 4.57 7.46 -22.80
CA GLN A 158 5.29 7.05 -24.01
C GLN A 158 4.32 6.90 -25.19
N VAL A 159 3.18 6.23 -25.02
CA VAL A 159 2.17 6.07 -26.10
C VAL A 159 1.56 7.41 -26.52
N LEU A 160 1.34 8.34 -25.59
CA LEU A 160 0.78 9.65 -25.90
C LEU A 160 1.78 10.57 -26.62
N ASN A 161 3.08 10.41 -26.35
CA ASN A 161 4.14 11.26 -26.91
C ASN A 161 4.79 10.66 -28.15
N ALA A 162 4.85 9.33 -28.24
CA ALA A 162 5.22 8.65 -29.46
C ALA A 162 4.05 8.82 -30.43
N LYS A 163 4.32 9.42 -31.59
CA LYS A 163 3.42 9.29 -32.74
C LYS A 163 3.52 7.85 -33.25
N LEU A 164 3.02 6.89 -32.47
CA LEU A 164 2.77 5.52 -32.91
C LEU A 164 1.69 5.53 -33.99
#